data_AF-A0A2I0HPB0-F1
#
_entry.id   AF-A0A2I0HPB0-F1
#
_cell.length_a   1.000
_cell.length_b   1.000
_cell.length_c   1.000
_cell.angle_alpha   90.00
_cell.angle_beta   90.00
_cell.angle_gamma   90.00
#
_symmetry.space_group_name_H-M   'P 1'
#
loop_
_entity.id
_entity.type
_entity.pdbx_description
1 polymer ?
#
loop_
_entity_poly.entity_id
_entity_poly.type
_entity_poly.pdbx_seq_one_letter_code
_entity_poly.pdbx_strand_id
1 'polypeptide(L)'
;MDYRRYLVISLGTGSKKEEGKYSAKAAARWGVLGWLTSGGGTPLVDIFMQASSDMVDYHLMSVFQALHLEDNYLRIQDDTLSGDLASVDVATEKNLDDMVKVGEALLKKPVSRVNLETGRLNAEKPETNEEALRRFARSLSQERQLRLMRSPHGHTVLPKKILNPRLTSGGPSTGLIL
;
A
#
# COMPACT_ATOMS: atom_id res chain seq x y z
N MET A 1 -7.36 6.32 22.60
CA MET A 1 -6.21 6.45 21.67
C MET A 1 -6.52 7.57 20.70
N ASP A 2 -5.57 8.45 20.40
CA ASP A 2 -5.74 9.51 19.39
C ASP A 2 -5.18 9.04 18.03
N TYR A 3 -6.07 8.55 17.16
CA TYR A 3 -5.73 8.01 15.85
C TYR A 3 -5.28 9.08 14.84
N ARG A 4 -5.50 10.37 15.12
CA ARG A 4 -5.08 11.48 14.24
C ARG A 4 -3.56 11.60 14.11
N ARG A 5 -2.83 11.04 15.07
CA ARG A 5 -1.36 11.02 15.09
C ARG A 5 -0.75 9.85 14.31
N TYR A 6 -1.58 8.95 13.79
CA TYR A 6 -1.13 7.79 13.04
C TYR A 6 -1.30 8.02 11.55
N LEU A 7 -0.27 7.61 10.82
CA LEU A 7 -0.25 7.46 9.39
C LEU A 7 0.16 6.01 9.12
N VAL A 8 -0.71 5.23 8.48
CA VAL A 8 -0.57 3.78 8.36
C VAL A 8 -0.54 3.39 6.89
N ILE A 9 0.56 2.75 6.49
CA ILE A 9 0.69 2.08 5.19
C ILE A 9 0.64 0.58 5.44
N SER A 10 -0.30 -0.11 4.81
CA SER A 10 -0.45 -1.55 4.84
C SER A 10 -0.20 -2.10 3.43
N LEU A 11 0.80 -2.96 3.30
CA LEU A 11 1.16 -3.58 2.02
C LEU A 11 0.79 -5.06 2.08
N GLY A 12 0.05 -5.54 1.10
CA GLY A 12 -0.22 -6.96 0.94
C GLY A 12 0.58 -7.55 -0.23
N THR A 13 0.75 -8.86 -0.18
CA THR A 13 1.48 -9.63 -1.22
C THR A 13 0.56 -10.09 -2.34
N GLY A 14 -0.63 -9.51 -2.42
CA GLY A 14 -1.71 -9.95 -3.29
C GLY A 14 -2.41 -11.21 -2.81
N SER A 15 -3.49 -11.53 -3.50
CA SER A 15 -4.33 -12.69 -3.26
C SER A 15 -4.84 -13.22 -4.59
N LYS A 16 -5.13 -14.53 -4.62
CA LYS A 16 -5.67 -15.16 -5.80
C LYS A 16 -7.04 -14.57 -6.12
N LYS A 17 -7.30 -14.33 -7.40
CA LYS A 17 -8.63 -14.01 -7.91
C LYS A 17 -9.68 -14.98 -7.36
N GLU A 18 -10.79 -14.45 -6.86
CA GLU A 18 -11.92 -15.24 -6.37
C GLU A 18 -12.49 -16.12 -7.49
N GLU A 19 -11.96 -17.34 -7.62
CA GLU A 19 -12.40 -18.32 -8.62
C GLU A 19 -13.15 -19.51 -7.98
N GLY A 20 -13.52 -19.41 -6.70
CA GLY A 20 -14.21 -20.50 -6.00
C GLY A 20 -13.39 -21.80 -6.00
N LYS A 21 -12.08 -21.70 -5.68
CA LYS A 21 -11.09 -22.80 -5.74
C LYS A 21 -11.57 -24.08 -5.07
N TYR A 22 -12.40 -23.95 -4.02
CA TYR A 22 -12.95 -25.06 -3.27
C TYR A 22 -14.46 -24.91 -3.12
N SER A 23 -15.20 -26.01 -3.28
CA SER A 23 -16.63 -26.06 -2.98
C SER A 23 -16.88 -26.75 -1.63
N ALA A 24 -17.91 -26.31 -0.91
CA ALA A 24 -18.31 -26.94 0.35
C ALA A 24 -18.58 -28.45 0.17
N LYS A 25 -19.16 -28.85 -0.98
CA LYS A 25 -19.42 -30.26 -1.31
C LYS A 25 -18.14 -31.09 -1.45
N ALA A 26 -17.07 -30.51 -1.99
CA ALA A 26 -15.77 -31.17 -2.08
C ALA A 26 -15.08 -31.22 -0.71
N ALA A 27 -15.08 -30.10 0.02
CA ALA A 27 -14.45 -30.00 1.34
C ALA A 27 -15.09 -30.91 2.40
N ALA A 28 -16.40 -31.19 2.29
CA ALA A 28 -17.11 -32.12 3.18
C ALA A 28 -16.56 -33.55 3.15
N ARG A 29 -15.78 -33.91 2.10
CA ARG A 29 -15.15 -35.22 1.96
C ARG A 29 -13.68 -35.23 2.39
N TRP A 30 -13.13 -34.10 2.82
CA TRP A 30 -11.73 -34.00 3.19
C TRP A 30 -11.47 -34.50 4.61
N GLY A 31 -10.46 -35.37 4.75
CA GLY A 31 -9.78 -35.62 6.03
C GLY A 31 -8.64 -34.62 6.26
N VAL A 32 -7.83 -34.84 7.30
CA VAL A 32 -6.69 -33.95 7.66
C VAL A 32 -5.76 -33.68 6.49
N LEU A 33 -5.37 -34.73 5.73
CA LEU A 33 -4.52 -34.57 4.55
C LEU A 33 -5.19 -33.73 3.46
N GLY A 34 -6.50 -33.89 3.27
CA GLY A 34 -7.25 -33.08 2.31
C GLY A 34 -7.21 -31.60 2.68
N TRP A 35 -7.36 -31.26 3.96
CA TRP A 35 -7.23 -29.87 4.43
C TRP A 35 -5.81 -29.30 4.27
N LEU A 36 -4.78 -30.16 4.24
CA LEU A 36 -3.39 -29.75 4.09
C LEU A 36 -2.91 -29.73 2.64
N THR A 37 -3.45 -30.52 1.71
CA THR A 37 -2.88 -30.68 0.35
C THR A 37 -3.88 -30.71 -0.81
N SER A 38 -5.17 -30.41 -0.60
CA SER A 38 -6.17 -30.52 -1.68
C SER A 38 -6.03 -29.50 -2.79
N GLY A 39 -6.24 -29.96 -4.03
CA GLY A 39 -6.36 -29.11 -5.21
C GLY A 39 -5.06 -28.41 -5.61
N GLY A 40 -3.90 -29.04 -5.33
CA GLY A 40 -2.58 -28.50 -5.68
C GLY A 40 -2.14 -27.32 -4.83
N GLY A 41 -2.68 -27.17 -3.61
CA GLY A 41 -2.28 -26.13 -2.67
C GLY A 41 -2.55 -26.55 -1.24
N THR A 42 -2.55 -25.59 -0.32
CA THR A 42 -2.68 -25.81 1.13
C THR A 42 -3.95 -25.14 1.67
N PRO A 43 -5.16 -25.73 1.49
CA PRO A 43 -6.43 -25.03 1.72
C PRO A 43 -6.53 -24.33 3.08
N LEU A 44 -6.15 -25.01 4.16
CA LEU A 44 -6.22 -24.44 5.50
C LEU A 44 -5.30 -23.21 5.67
N VAL A 45 -4.08 -23.28 5.14
CA VAL A 45 -3.10 -22.18 5.21
C VAL A 45 -3.55 -21.03 4.31
N ASP A 46 -3.98 -21.33 3.09
CA ASP A 46 -4.46 -20.33 2.11
C ASP A 46 -5.62 -19.53 2.71
N ILE A 47 -6.64 -20.21 3.25
CA ILE A 47 -7.83 -19.59 3.86
C ILE A 47 -7.43 -18.76 5.08
N PHE A 48 -6.58 -19.30 5.96
CA PHE A 48 -6.16 -18.59 7.17
C PHE A 48 -5.40 -17.30 6.84
N MET A 49 -4.45 -17.36 5.89
CA MET A 49 -3.65 -16.19 5.50
C MET A 49 -4.51 -15.12 4.82
N GLN A 50 -5.43 -15.52 3.94
CA GLN A 50 -6.40 -14.61 3.31
C GLN A 50 -7.31 -13.96 4.35
N ALA A 51 -7.98 -14.77 5.18
CA ALA A 51 -8.88 -14.28 6.22
C ALA A 51 -8.17 -13.37 7.22
N SER A 52 -6.92 -13.68 7.58
CA SER A 52 -6.12 -12.82 8.47
C SER A 52 -5.81 -11.46 7.83
N SER A 53 -5.47 -11.44 6.54
CA SER A 53 -5.23 -10.19 5.81
C SER A 53 -6.50 -9.35 5.75
N ASP A 54 -7.62 -9.96 5.37
CA ASP A 54 -8.91 -9.28 5.19
C ASP A 54 -9.45 -8.75 6.51
N MET A 55 -9.33 -9.52 7.60
CA MET A 55 -9.77 -9.10 8.94
C MET A 55 -9.00 -7.88 9.45
N VAL A 56 -7.68 -7.82 9.22
CA VAL A 56 -6.85 -6.68 9.64
C VAL A 56 -7.20 -5.43 8.82
N ASP A 57 -7.35 -5.57 7.50
CA ASP A 57 -7.74 -4.47 6.63
C ASP A 57 -9.14 -3.93 6.98
N TYR A 58 -10.11 -4.83 7.18
CA TYR A 58 -11.46 -4.48 7.60
C TYR A 58 -11.48 -3.71 8.93
N HIS A 59 -10.73 -4.17 9.94
CA HIS A 59 -10.68 -3.52 11.24
C HIS A 59 -10.04 -2.13 11.16
N LEU A 60 -8.93 -1.99 10.44
CA LEU A 60 -8.28 -0.70 10.27
C LEU A 60 -9.19 0.25 9.49
N MET A 61 -9.76 -0.19 8.37
CA MET A 61 -10.70 0.61 7.58
C MET A 61 -11.88 1.08 8.43
N SER A 62 -12.50 0.18 9.19
CA SER A 62 -13.64 0.50 10.07
C SER A 62 -13.30 1.59 11.08
N VAL A 63 -12.12 1.52 11.71
CA VAL A 63 -11.68 2.53 12.70
C VAL A 63 -11.39 3.87 12.02
N PHE A 64 -10.63 3.88 10.92
CA PHE A 64 -10.27 5.12 10.24
C PHE A 64 -11.49 5.80 9.60
N GLN A 65 -12.45 5.03 9.08
CA GLN A 65 -13.72 5.53 8.56
C GLN A 65 -14.62 6.10 9.65
N ALA A 66 -14.78 5.39 10.78
CA ALA A 66 -15.59 5.88 11.91
C ALA A 66 -15.05 7.20 12.50
N LEU A 67 -13.76 7.49 12.30
CA LEU A 67 -13.10 8.69 12.80
C LEU A 67 -12.92 9.79 11.74
N HIS A 68 -13.38 9.56 10.50
CA HIS A 68 -13.16 10.47 9.35
C HIS A 68 -11.66 10.75 9.10
N LEU A 69 -10.84 9.71 9.19
CA LEU A 69 -9.39 9.75 9.02
C LEU A 69 -8.94 8.83 7.90
N GLU A 70 -9.80 8.55 6.92
CA GLU A 70 -9.54 7.53 5.91
C GLU A 70 -8.28 7.83 5.08
N ASP A 71 -7.93 9.11 4.91
CA ASP A 71 -6.72 9.52 4.20
C ASP A 71 -5.40 9.24 4.94
N ASN A 72 -5.50 8.88 6.23
CA ASN A 72 -4.38 8.46 7.06
C ASN A 72 -4.10 6.95 6.95
N TYR A 73 -4.98 6.19 6.27
CA TYR A 73 -4.81 4.76 6.02
C TYR A 73 -4.69 4.48 4.53
N LEU A 74 -3.59 3.84 4.13
CA LEU A 74 -3.36 3.39 2.76
C LEU A 74 -3.11 1.88 2.77
N ARG A 75 -4.02 1.13 2.14
CA ARG A 75 -3.84 -0.29 1.81
C ARG A 75 -3.48 -0.42 0.34
N ILE A 76 -2.40 -1.13 0.04
CA ILE A 76 -2.03 -1.53 -1.32
C ILE A 76 -2.07 -3.05 -1.39
N GLN A 77 -2.97 -3.58 -2.22
CA GLN A 77 -3.23 -5.01 -2.37
C GLN A 77 -3.70 -5.29 -3.79
N ASP A 78 -3.37 -6.47 -4.32
CA ASP A 78 -3.88 -6.97 -5.60
C ASP A 78 -4.68 -8.26 -5.39
N ASP A 79 -5.96 -8.29 -5.74
CA ASP A 79 -6.85 -9.43 -5.63
C ASP A 79 -7.08 -10.15 -6.96
N THR A 80 -6.25 -9.87 -7.97
CA THR A 80 -6.42 -10.38 -9.34
C THR A 80 -5.35 -11.39 -9.74
N LEU A 81 -4.49 -11.84 -8.81
CA LEU A 81 -3.42 -12.79 -9.12
C LEU A 81 -3.99 -14.14 -9.59
N SER A 82 -3.28 -14.77 -10.54
CA SER A 82 -3.69 -16.05 -11.12
C SER A 82 -2.47 -16.88 -11.53
N GLY A 83 -2.66 -18.20 -11.71
CA GLY A 83 -1.56 -19.12 -12.05
C GLY A 83 -0.41 -19.07 -11.04
N ASP A 84 0.82 -19.13 -11.54
CA ASP A 84 2.05 -19.13 -10.74
C ASP A 84 2.22 -17.86 -9.88
N LEU A 85 1.67 -16.72 -10.32
CA LEU A 85 1.70 -15.46 -9.56
C LEU A 85 0.91 -15.53 -8.26
N ALA A 86 -0.09 -16.41 -8.20
CA ALA A 86 -0.89 -16.64 -6.99
C ALA A 86 -0.31 -17.74 -6.09
N SER A 87 0.82 -18.37 -6.47
CA SER A 87 1.48 -19.39 -5.67
C SER A 87 2.52 -18.79 -4.74
N VAL A 88 2.64 -19.34 -3.54
CA VAL A 88 3.58 -18.86 -2.51
C VAL A 88 4.96 -19.52 -2.58
N ASP A 89 5.07 -20.62 -3.33
CA ASP A 89 6.25 -21.52 -3.39
C ASP A 89 6.92 -21.58 -4.77
N VAL A 90 6.39 -20.86 -5.77
CA VAL A 90 6.95 -20.85 -7.14
C VAL A 90 7.95 -19.70 -7.29
N ALA A 91 9.21 -19.96 -6.94
CA ALA A 91 10.30 -18.97 -6.99
C ALA A 91 11.17 -19.09 -8.25
N THR A 92 10.56 -19.30 -9.42
CA THR A 92 11.30 -19.29 -10.69
C THR A 92 11.66 -17.85 -11.09
N GLU A 93 12.77 -17.64 -11.79
CA GLU A 93 13.20 -16.30 -12.25
C GLU A 93 12.09 -15.60 -13.03
N LYS A 94 11.45 -16.32 -13.96
CA LYS A 94 10.29 -15.84 -14.72
C LYS A 94 9.15 -15.36 -13.80
N ASN A 95 8.78 -16.14 -12.78
CA ASN A 95 7.67 -15.77 -11.89
C ASN A 95 8.02 -14.53 -11.05
N LEU A 96 9.27 -14.42 -10.59
CA LEU A 96 9.74 -13.24 -9.85
C LEU A 96 9.74 -11.98 -10.73
N ASP A 97 10.17 -12.08 -11.99
CA ASP A 97 10.10 -10.96 -12.94
C ASP A 97 8.65 -10.55 -13.23
N ASP A 98 7.75 -11.51 -13.37
CA ASP A 98 6.33 -11.24 -13.56
C ASP A 98 5.71 -10.60 -12.29
N MET A 99 6.13 -11.00 -11.09
CA MET A 99 5.73 -10.35 -9.82
C MET A 99 6.20 -8.89 -9.75
N VAL A 100 7.41 -8.57 -10.22
CA VAL A 100 7.88 -7.18 -10.32
C VAL A 100 6.95 -6.37 -11.22
N LYS A 101 6.60 -6.89 -12.40
CA LYS A 101 5.67 -6.22 -13.33
C LYS A 101 4.30 -5.99 -12.72
N VAL A 102 3.79 -6.96 -11.95
CA VAL A 102 2.52 -6.79 -11.20
C VAL A 102 2.64 -5.64 -10.20
N GLY A 103 3.73 -5.57 -9.44
CA GLY A 103 3.96 -4.47 -8.50
C GLY A 103 4.04 -3.10 -9.19
N GLU A 104 4.77 -3.01 -10.31
CA GLU A 104 4.87 -1.78 -11.12
C GLU A 104 3.51 -1.36 -11.70
N ALA A 105 2.71 -2.32 -12.17
CA ALA A 105 1.35 -2.06 -12.64
C ALA A 105 0.43 -1.62 -11.50
N LEU A 106 0.58 -2.20 -10.31
CA LEU A 106 -0.21 -1.86 -9.13
C LEU A 106 0.00 -0.41 -8.68
N LEU A 107 1.20 0.15 -8.87
CA LEU A 107 1.46 1.58 -8.63
C LEU A 107 0.58 2.49 -9.49
N LYS A 108 0.20 2.05 -10.68
CA LYS A 108 -0.63 2.83 -11.63
C LYS A 108 -2.12 2.62 -11.42
N LYS A 109 -2.54 1.60 -10.66
CA LYS A 109 -3.95 1.39 -10.33
C LYS A 109 -4.44 2.47 -9.35
N PRO A 110 -5.73 2.87 -9.42
CA PRO A 110 -6.35 3.72 -8.41
C PRO A 110 -6.25 3.10 -7.02
N VAL A 111 -6.22 3.95 -5.98
CA VAL A 111 -6.33 3.51 -4.59
C VAL A 111 -7.67 2.80 -4.41
N SER A 112 -7.59 1.57 -3.91
CA SER A 112 -8.74 0.75 -3.56
C SER A 112 -8.94 0.71 -2.05
N ARG A 113 -10.20 0.54 -1.64
CA ARG A 113 -10.59 0.35 -0.24
C ARG A 113 -11.54 -0.81 -0.13
N VAL A 114 -11.47 -1.53 0.99
CA VAL A 114 -12.46 -2.54 1.31
C VAL A 114 -13.80 -1.87 1.58
N ASN A 115 -14.85 -2.33 0.89
CA ASN A 115 -16.21 -1.96 1.20
C ASN A 115 -16.67 -2.78 2.41
N LEU A 116 -17.05 -2.10 3.50
CA LEU A 116 -17.38 -2.75 4.78
C LEU A 116 -18.68 -3.58 4.74
N GLU A 117 -19.53 -3.39 3.74
CA GLU A 117 -20.75 -4.17 3.53
C GLU A 117 -20.48 -5.44 2.73
N THR A 118 -19.66 -5.34 1.66
CA THR A 118 -19.42 -6.45 0.73
C THR A 118 -18.12 -7.21 0.99
N GLY A 119 -17.21 -6.65 1.79
CA GLY A 119 -15.86 -7.19 2.02
C GLY A 119 -14.92 -7.09 0.82
N ARG A 120 -15.33 -6.44 -0.28
CA ARG A 120 -14.57 -6.38 -1.54
C ARG A 120 -13.81 -5.08 -1.71
N LEU A 121 -12.65 -5.16 -2.40
CA LEU A 121 -11.89 -3.99 -2.80
C LEU A 121 -12.61 -3.23 -3.92
N ASN A 122 -12.87 -1.95 -3.68
CA ASN A 122 -13.43 -1.04 -4.66
C ASN A 122 -12.51 0.16 -4.86
N ALA A 123 -12.33 0.59 -6.10
CA ALA A 123 -11.67 1.85 -6.40
C ALA A 123 -12.53 3.00 -5.85
N GLU A 124 -11.96 3.81 -4.97
CA GLU A 124 -12.70 4.86 -4.28
C GLU A 124 -12.38 6.25 -4.82
N LYS A 125 -11.11 6.49 -5.15
CA LYS A 125 -10.60 7.79 -5.60
C LYS A 125 -9.85 7.65 -6.92
N PRO A 126 -9.78 8.72 -7.73
CA PRO A 126 -8.95 8.73 -8.93
C PRO A 126 -7.44 8.78 -8.61
N GLU A 127 -7.04 9.05 -7.36
CA GLU A 127 -5.63 9.00 -6.90
C GLU A 127 -5.07 7.59 -7.12
N THR A 128 -3.92 7.49 -7.78
CA THR A 128 -3.20 6.23 -7.97
C THR A 128 -2.40 5.84 -6.72
N ASN A 129 -2.06 4.56 -6.59
CA ASN A 129 -1.20 4.09 -5.51
C ASN A 129 0.15 4.81 -5.47
N GLU A 130 0.74 5.15 -6.63
CA GLU A 130 1.96 5.94 -6.71
C GLU A 130 1.79 7.35 -6.13
N GLU A 131 0.71 8.05 -6.48
CA GLU A 131 0.42 9.39 -5.97
C GLU A 131 0.19 9.38 -4.46
N ALA A 132 -0.57 8.40 -3.96
CA ALA A 132 -0.78 8.20 -2.54
C ALA A 132 0.53 7.92 -1.80
N LEU A 133 1.41 7.05 -2.33
CA LEU A 133 2.73 6.81 -1.75
C LEU A 133 3.60 8.07 -1.74
N ARG A 134 3.57 8.88 -2.80
CA ARG A 134 4.28 10.17 -2.83
C ARG A 134 3.74 11.13 -1.78
N ARG A 135 2.43 11.17 -1.56
CA ARG A 135 1.79 11.97 -0.50
C ARG A 135 2.25 11.50 0.88
N PHE A 136 2.18 10.21 1.16
CA PHE A 136 2.65 9.62 2.42
C PHE A 136 4.14 9.90 2.65
N ALA A 137 4.99 9.75 1.64
CA ALA A 137 6.42 10.04 1.74
C ALA A 137 6.71 11.50 2.11
N ARG A 138 5.95 12.47 1.57
CA ARG A 138 6.05 13.89 1.96
C ARG A 138 5.70 14.08 3.42
N SER A 139 4.58 13.54 3.88
CA SER A 139 4.13 13.64 5.29
C SER A 139 5.16 13.05 6.26
N LEU A 140 5.71 11.86 5.94
CA LEU A 140 6.75 11.22 6.74
C LEU A 140 8.04 12.03 6.80
N SER A 141 8.45 12.62 5.68
CA SER A 141 9.64 13.48 5.61
C SER A 141 9.48 14.75 6.47
N GLN A 142 8.32 15.42 6.37
CA GLN A 142 8.00 16.60 7.18
C GLN A 142 8.00 16.27 8.67
N GLU A 143 7.34 15.19 9.08
CA GLU A 143 7.31 14.76 10.48
C GLU A 143 8.70 14.43 11.01
N ARG A 144 9.55 13.77 10.21
CA ARG A 144 10.96 13.53 10.56
C ARG A 144 11.71 14.83 10.79
N GLN A 145 11.57 15.83 9.91
CA GLN A 145 12.21 17.14 10.06
C GLN A 145 11.75 17.85 11.33
N LEU A 146 10.45 17.85 11.62
CA LEU A 146 9.89 18.44 12.85
C LEU A 146 10.47 17.79 14.11
N ARG A 147 10.61 16.46 14.14
CA ARG A 147 11.23 15.74 15.26
C ARG A 147 12.70 16.10 15.45
N LEU A 148 13.44 16.26 14.35
CA LEU A 148 14.84 16.68 14.41
C LEU A 148 14.98 18.11 14.97
N MET A 149 14.11 19.04 14.56
CA MET A 149 14.10 20.41 15.08
C MET A 149 13.71 20.50 16.56
N ARG A 150 12.82 19.62 17.02
CA ARG A 150 12.36 19.56 18.42
C ARG A 150 13.30 18.77 19.34
N SER A 151 14.31 18.09 18.78
CA SER A 151 15.28 17.34 19.57
C SER A 151 16.22 18.29 20.31
N PRO A 152 16.48 18.09 21.62
CA PRO A 152 17.46 18.85 22.39
C PRO A 152 18.89 18.81 21.79
N HIS A 153 19.17 17.86 20.90
CA HIS A 153 20.45 17.68 20.22
C HIS A 153 20.51 18.37 18.83
N GLY A 154 19.54 19.23 18.49
CA GLY A 154 19.34 19.82 17.16
C GLY A 154 20.31 20.92 16.71
N HIS A 155 21.50 21.03 17.31
CA HIS A 155 22.58 21.92 16.85
C HIS A 155 23.81 21.15 16.37
N THR A 156 23.62 20.16 15.48
CA THR A 156 24.75 19.57 14.75
C THR A 156 24.36 19.23 13.31
N VAL A 157 24.71 20.19 12.43
CA VAL A 157 24.98 20.06 10.99
C VAL A 157 23.85 19.56 10.09
N LEU A 158 23.12 20.50 9.48
CA LEU A 158 22.58 20.28 8.13
C LEU A 158 23.75 20.31 7.12
N PRO A 159 23.94 19.30 6.25
CA PRO A 159 24.81 19.46 5.11
C PRO A 159 24.22 20.52 4.17
N LYS A 160 24.96 21.61 3.96
CA LYS A 160 24.71 22.54 2.86
C LYS A 160 24.83 21.78 1.54
N LYS A 161 23.69 21.55 0.86
CA LYS A 161 23.53 21.64 -0.60
C LYS A 161 22.11 21.22 -0.99
N ILE A 162 21.22 22.20 -1.16
CA ILE A 162 20.61 22.50 -2.47
C ILE A 162 20.49 24.02 -2.52
N LEU A 163 21.55 24.68 -2.98
CA LEU A 163 21.50 26.10 -3.32
C LEU A 163 21.02 26.17 -4.78
N ASN A 164 19.77 26.54 -5.01
CA ASN A 164 19.34 27.02 -6.32
C ASN A 164 20.03 28.38 -6.56
N PRO A 165 20.81 28.56 -7.64
CA PRO A 165 21.34 29.86 -7.95
C PRO A 165 20.30 30.69 -8.71
N ARG A 166 20.03 31.87 -8.13
CA ARG A 166 19.58 33.11 -8.78
C ARG A 166 18.09 33.28 -9.05
N LEU A 167 17.45 34.06 -8.17
CA LEU A 167 16.45 35.06 -8.50
C LEU A 167 16.40 36.11 -7.37
N THR A 168 17.31 37.10 -7.43
CA THR A 168 17.17 38.46 -6.86
C THR A 168 18.22 39.33 -7.56
N SER A 169 17.82 40.16 -8.52
CA SER A 169 17.41 41.57 -8.35
C SER A 169 18.56 42.53 -8.69
N GLY A 170 18.40 43.27 -9.78
CA GLY A 170 19.25 44.40 -10.13
C GLY A 170 18.45 45.42 -10.94
N GLY A 171 17.98 46.47 -10.28
CA GLY A 171 17.85 47.81 -10.88
C GLY A 171 18.87 48.75 -10.22
N PRO A 172 19.05 50.01 -10.65
CA PRO A 172 18.27 50.75 -11.65
C PRO A 172 19.10 51.51 -12.73
N SER A 173 18.37 52.04 -13.72
CA SER A 173 18.61 53.27 -14.50
C SER A 173 19.76 53.36 -15.51
N THR A 174 19.44 53.45 -16.81
CA THR A 174 19.82 54.60 -17.69
C THR A 174 19.16 54.49 -19.07
N GLY A 175 18.67 55.62 -19.61
CA GLY A 175 18.56 55.86 -21.06
C GLY A 175 17.15 55.96 -21.67
N LEU A 176 16.56 57.16 -21.68
CA LEU A 176 15.79 57.63 -22.84
C LEU A 176 16.74 57.71 -24.05
N ILE A 177 16.24 57.40 -25.26
CA ILE A 177 16.33 58.22 -26.48
C ILE A 177 15.61 57.45 -27.62
N LEU A 178 14.64 58.18 -28.22
CA LEU A 178 13.76 57.90 -29.38
C LEU A 178 12.67 56.85 -29.22
#